data_AF-A0A7C4LWT5-F1
#
_entry.id   AF-A0A7C4LWT5-F1
#
_cell.length_a   1.000
_cell.length_b   1.000
_cell.length_c   1.000
_cell.angle_alpha   90.00
_cell.angle_beta   90.00
_cell.angle_gamma   90.00
#
_symmetry.space_group_name_H-M   'P 1'
#
loop_
_entity.id
_entity.type
_entity.pdbx_description
1 polymer ?
#
loop_
_entity_poly.entity_id
_entity_poly.type
_entity_poly.pdbx_seq_one_letter_code
_entity_poly.pdbx_strand_id
1 'polypeptide(L)'
;MKNTRFAWLVSLCGFLLMTQPGCQQRGQSAADSPEIESLKAELQAIKHDLDQVKAQNQELLRLMTARNSPPAPAEPPSVNAPAPATPAASTPIVAAQPPAKAGAATQFWISSTGKRHKSSCRYFGVGKGKYGGPTDGTPCGICGG
;
A
#
# COMPACT_ATOMS: atom_id res chain seq x y z
N MET A 1 -29.95 -48.48 5.50
CA MET A 1 -30.70 -47.39 4.84
C MET A 1 -29.72 -46.23 4.66
N LYS A 2 -28.85 -46.21 3.63
CA LYS A 2 -29.05 -45.71 2.25
C LYS A 2 -29.57 -44.25 2.16
N ASN A 3 -28.62 -43.33 2.23
CA ASN A 3 -28.39 -42.11 1.44
C ASN A 3 -29.59 -41.29 0.92
N THR A 4 -29.62 -40.00 1.24
CA THR A 4 -30.16 -38.95 0.38
C THR A 4 -29.38 -37.65 0.55
N ARG A 5 -28.31 -37.49 -0.25
CA ARG A 5 -27.75 -36.20 -0.65
C ARG A 5 -28.21 -35.91 -2.09
N PHE A 6 -28.26 -34.63 -2.46
CA PHE A 6 -28.35 -34.11 -3.84
C PHE A 6 -29.65 -34.34 -4.61
N ALA A 7 -30.61 -33.43 -4.48
CA ALA A 7 -31.72 -33.34 -5.45
C ALA A 7 -32.41 -31.97 -5.49
N TRP A 8 -31.69 -30.83 -5.59
CA TRP A 8 -32.31 -29.53 -5.94
C TRP A 8 -31.32 -28.62 -6.70
N LEU A 9 -30.69 -29.13 -7.77
CA LEU A 9 -29.74 -28.34 -8.59
C LEU A 9 -30.09 -28.27 -10.07
N VAL A 10 -31.33 -28.53 -10.50
CA VAL A 10 -31.71 -28.35 -11.92
C VAL A 10 -33.19 -27.97 -12.04
N SER A 11 -33.53 -26.70 -11.89
CA SER A 11 -34.80 -26.16 -12.44
C SER A 11 -34.86 -24.63 -12.32
N LEU A 12 -34.18 -23.90 -13.21
CA LEU A 12 -34.58 -22.55 -13.67
C LEU A 12 -33.65 -21.97 -14.77
N CYS A 13 -33.23 -22.80 -15.73
CA CYS A 13 -32.68 -22.32 -17.01
C CYS A 13 -33.74 -22.45 -18.10
N GLY A 14 -34.76 -21.59 -18.01
CA GLY A 14 -35.89 -21.60 -18.94
C GLY A 14 -36.58 -20.26 -18.99
N PHE A 15 -35.88 -19.18 -19.36
CA PHE A 15 -36.51 -17.97 -19.87
C PHE A 15 -35.50 -17.16 -20.71
N LEU A 16 -35.14 -17.72 -21.86
CA LEU A 16 -34.51 -16.97 -22.94
C LEU A 16 -35.54 -16.88 -24.07
N LEU A 17 -36.23 -15.73 -24.17
CA LEU A 17 -36.72 -15.06 -25.38
C LEU A 17 -37.93 -14.16 -25.04
N MET A 18 -37.67 -12.86 -24.85
CA MET A 18 -38.36 -11.74 -25.53
C MET A 18 -38.10 -10.40 -24.82
N THR A 19 -37.93 -9.35 -25.63
CA THR A 19 -37.93 -7.90 -25.34
C THR A 19 -36.63 -7.19 -24.89
N GLN A 20 -36.12 -6.38 -25.81
CA GLN A 20 -35.41 -5.10 -25.61
C GLN A 20 -36.25 -4.01 -26.32
N PRO A 21 -35.92 -2.70 -26.27
CA PRO A 21 -35.44 -1.85 -25.17
C PRO A 21 -36.30 -0.56 -25.07
N GLY A 22 -36.36 0.09 -23.90
CA GLY A 22 -36.86 1.47 -23.80
C GLY A 22 -37.94 1.65 -22.75
N CYS A 23 -37.49 2.09 -21.57
CA CYS A 23 -38.11 3.12 -20.73
C CYS A 23 -37.29 3.21 -19.45
N GLN A 24 -36.30 4.10 -19.48
CA GLN A 24 -36.13 5.13 -18.45
C GLN A 24 -36.24 4.65 -16.99
N GLN A 25 -35.09 4.29 -16.41
CA GLN A 25 -34.84 4.41 -14.97
C GLN A 25 -35.01 5.88 -14.54
N ARG A 26 -36.26 6.30 -14.36
CA ARG A 26 -36.63 7.53 -13.66
C ARG A 26 -37.48 7.09 -12.48
N GLY A 27 -36.84 6.60 -11.43
CA GLY A 27 -37.55 6.03 -10.28
C GLY A 27 -36.72 5.61 -9.07
N GLN A 28 -35.40 5.82 -9.04
CA GLN A 28 -34.57 5.67 -7.84
C GLN A 28 -34.16 7.07 -7.38
N SER A 29 -35.02 7.77 -6.63
CA SER A 29 -34.66 9.09 -6.07
C SER A 29 -35.31 9.39 -4.72
N ALA A 30 -35.81 8.37 -4.02
CA ALA A 30 -36.35 8.55 -2.67
C ALA A 30 -35.94 7.45 -1.67
N ALA A 31 -35.43 6.29 -2.15
CA ALA A 31 -35.02 5.18 -1.29
C ALA A 31 -33.51 5.15 -0.95
N ASP A 32 -32.69 5.96 -1.62
CA ASP A 32 -31.23 6.04 -1.39
C ASP A 32 -30.83 6.98 -0.23
N SER A 33 -31.74 7.75 0.36
CA SER A 33 -31.43 8.72 1.42
C SER A 33 -30.78 8.14 2.70
N PRO A 34 -31.28 7.04 3.31
CA PRO A 34 -30.72 6.55 4.57
C PRO A 34 -29.37 5.86 4.38
N GLU A 35 -29.15 5.19 3.25
CA GLU A 35 -27.85 4.59 2.91
C GLU A 35 -26.82 5.69 2.65
N ILE A 36 -27.18 6.77 1.94
CA ILE A 36 -26.29 7.93 1.74
C ILE A 36 -25.91 8.59 3.07
N GLU A 37 -26.84 8.73 4.01
CA GLU A 37 -26.55 9.27 5.35
C GLU A 37 -25.62 8.35 6.15
N SER A 38 -25.87 7.04 6.10
CA SER A 38 -25.00 6.04 6.73
C SER A 38 -23.58 6.07 6.15
N LEU A 39 -23.44 6.13 4.82
CA LEU A 39 -22.14 6.23 4.15
C LEU A 39 -21.42 7.53 4.50
N LYS A 40 -22.13 8.65 4.65
CA LYS A 40 -21.52 9.92 5.10
C LYS A 40 -21.02 9.82 6.54
N ALA A 41 -21.78 9.19 7.43
CA ALA A 41 -21.36 8.95 8.80
C ALA A 41 -20.11 8.05 8.85
N GLU A 42 -20.07 6.99 8.03
CA GLU A 42 -18.92 6.11 7.91
C GLU A 42 -17.67 6.85 7.38
N LEU A 43 -17.83 7.71 6.37
CA LEU A 43 -16.73 8.54 5.88
C LEU A 43 -16.20 9.53 6.93
N GLN A 44 -17.09 10.09 7.76
CA GLN A 44 -16.69 10.95 8.87
C GLN A 44 -15.91 10.17 9.93
N ALA A 45 -16.37 8.97 10.29
CA ALA A 45 -15.68 8.10 11.22
C ALA A 45 -14.29 7.68 10.70
N ILE A 46 -14.22 7.21 9.44
CA ILE A 46 -12.96 6.82 8.80
C ILE A 46 -11.98 8.01 8.71
N LYS A 47 -12.49 9.21 8.43
CA LYS A 47 -11.66 10.42 8.39
C LYS A 47 -11.09 10.74 9.76
N HIS A 48 -11.93 10.66 10.81
CA HIS A 48 -11.49 10.87 12.18
C HIS A 48 -10.39 9.87 12.58
N ASP A 49 -10.57 8.59 12.26
CA ASP A 49 -9.57 7.55 12.56
C ASP A 49 -8.25 7.77 11.80
N LEU A 50 -8.33 8.24 10.56
CA LEU A 50 -7.16 8.55 9.76
C LEU A 50 -6.36 9.73 10.33
N ASP A 51 -7.04 10.77 10.81
CA ASP A 51 -6.40 11.90 11.48
C ASP A 51 -5.76 11.47 12.81
N GLN A 52 -6.42 10.57 13.55
CA GLN A 52 -5.87 9.98 14.77
C GLN A 52 -4.61 9.15 14.51
N VAL A 53 -4.62 8.26 13.52
CA VAL A 53 -3.45 7.43 13.17
C VAL A 53 -2.30 8.29 12.66
N LYS A 54 -2.58 9.36 11.91
CA LYS A 54 -1.55 10.32 11.49
C LYS A 54 -0.91 11.02 12.67
N ALA A 55 -1.69 11.47 13.65
CA ALA A 55 -1.15 12.10 14.86
C ALA A 55 -0.26 11.14 15.65
N GLN A 56 -0.68 9.88 15.81
CA GLN A 56 0.13 8.85 16.46
C GLN A 56 1.45 8.57 15.71
N ASN A 57 1.41 8.49 14.38
CA ASN A 57 2.61 8.29 13.57
C ASN A 57 3.56 9.49 13.63
N GLN A 58 3.03 10.72 13.67
CA GLN A 58 3.85 11.91 13.85
C GLN A 58 4.53 11.95 15.22
N GLU A 59 3.82 11.54 16.27
CA GLU A 59 4.38 11.48 17.62
C GLU A 59 5.45 10.39 17.74
N LEU A 60 5.19 9.20 17.18
CA LEU A 60 6.18 8.13 17.13
C LEU A 60 7.45 8.60 16.42
N LEU A 61 7.31 9.30 15.29
CA LEU A 61 8.45 9.89 14.57
C LEU A 61 9.20 10.89 15.45
N ARG A 62 8.50 11.75 16.19
CA ARG A 62 9.13 12.68 17.14
C ARG A 62 9.95 11.95 18.20
N LEU A 63 9.39 10.92 18.82
CA LEU A 63 10.09 10.12 19.84
C LEU A 63 11.29 9.38 19.26
N MET A 64 11.18 8.85 18.04
CA MET A 64 12.30 8.20 17.36
C MET A 64 13.41 9.20 17.02
N THR A 65 13.07 10.40 16.55
CA THR A 65 14.04 11.47 16.26
C THR A 65 14.70 11.99 17.53
N ALA A 66 13.94 12.16 18.62
CA ALA A 66 14.47 12.58 19.91
C ALA A 66 15.41 11.52 20.52
N ARG A 67 15.05 10.24 20.43
CA ARG A 67 15.89 9.13 20.93
C ARG A 67 17.18 8.95 20.13
N ASN A 68 17.13 9.13 18.81
CA ASN A 68 18.26 8.90 17.92
C ASN A 68 19.08 10.18 17.65
N SER A 69 18.71 11.31 18.25
CA SER A 69 19.55 12.52 18.22
C SER A 69 20.68 12.35 19.24
N PRO A 70 21.96 12.42 18.82
CA PRO A 70 23.07 12.48 19.77
C PRO A 70 22.93 13.72 20.66
N PRO A 71 23.32 13.65 21.95
CA PRO A 71 23.36 14.84 22.79
C PRO A 71 24.24 15.88 22.12
N ALA A 72 23.74 17.12 22.06
CA ALA A 72 24.48 18.26 21.55
C ALA A 72 25.88 18.28 22.21
N PRO A 73 26.98 18.38 21.43
CA PRO A 73 28.28 18.63 22.02
C PRO A 73 28.20 19.99 22.73
N ALA A 74 28.46 20.00 24.03
CA ALA A 74 28.86 21.23 24.70
C ALA A 74 30.21 21.65 24.09
N GLU A 75 30.21 22.59 23.16
CA GLU A 75 31.42 23.18 22.60
C GLU A 75 31.94 24.32 23.51
N PRO A 76 33.14 24.21 24.12
CA PRO A 76 33.97 25.37 24.39
C PRO A 76 34.66 25.85 23.09
N PRO A 77 34.98 27.15 22.95
CA PRO A 77 35.41 27.72 21.69
C PRO A 77 36.88 27.37 21.44
N SER A 78 37.18 26.76 20.31
CA SER A 78 38.55 26.70 19.81
C SER A 78 38.58 27.01 18.32
N VAL A 79 38.74 28.30 18.06
CA VAL A 79 39.10 28.89 16.78
C VAL A 79 40.34 28.22 16.20
N ASN A 80 40.24 27.67 14.98
CA ASN A 80 41.24 27.81 13.92
C ASN A 80 40.73 27.11 12.64
N ALA A 81 40.26 27.93 11.71
CA ALA A 81 40.21 27.67 10.27
C ALA A 81 41.27 28.62 9.62
N PRO A 82 41.83 28.37 8.40
CA PRO A 82 41.05 28.18 7.17
C PRO A 82 41.59 27.20 6.09
N ALA A 83 40.70 26.96 5.11
CA ALA A 83 40.63 26.13 3.88
C ALA A 83 41.68 26.48 2.76
N PRO A 84 41.58 26.10 1.43
CA PRO A 84 40.57 25.37 0.60
C PRO A 84 41.17 24.32 -0.41
N ALA A 85 40.44 23.45 -1.16
CA ALA A 85 39.68 23.75 -2.39
C ALA A 85 38.96 22.50 -3.02
N THR A 86 37.65 22.65 -3.31
CA THR A 86 36.79 22.28 -4.50
C THR A 86 37.02 21.03 -5.40
N PRO A 87 36.09 20.63 -6.31
CA PRO A 87 34.66 20.34 -6.19
C PRO A 87 34.24 19.05 -6.97
N ALA A 88 33.15 18.38 -6.59
CA ALA A 88 32.45 17.48 -7.54
C ALA A 88 30.96 17.39 -7.21
N ALA A 89 30.17 18.08 -8.01
CA ALA A 89 28.74 17.90 -8.09
C ALA A 89 28.41 16.46 -8.51
N SER A 90 27.45 15.84 -7.84
CA SER A 90 26.71 14.71 -8.38
C SER A 90 25.29 14.79 -7.85
N THR A 91 24.44 15.39 -8.69
CA THR A 91 22.98 15.26 -8.68
C THR A 91 22.55 13.81 -8.44
N PRO A 92 21.72 13.50 -7.42
CA PRO A 92 20.93 12.30 -7.47
C PRO A 92 19.75 12.55 -8.41
N ILE A 93 19.84 11.91 -9.59
CA ILE A 93 18.75 11.80 -10.55
C ILE A 93 17.58 11.10 -9.84
N VAL A 94 16.42 11.73 -9.93
CA VAL A 94 15.14 11.31 -9.34
C VAL A 94 14.83 9.86 -9.71
N ALA A 95 14.97 8.94 -8.76
CA ALA A 95 14.36 7.62 -8.86
C ALA A 95 12.86 7.80 -8.59
N ALA A 96 12.06 7.72 -9.64
CA ALA A 96 10.61 7.72 -9.56
C ALA A 96 10.15 6.60 -8.63
N GLN A 97 9.66 6.98 -7.44
CA GLN A 97 8.93 6.09 -6.54
C GLN A 97 7.59 5.71 -7.20
N PRO A 98 7.25 4.43 -7.36
CA PRO A 98 5.87 4.02 -7.57
C PRO A 98 5.10 4.14 -6.25
N PRO A 99 3.80 4.53 -6.29
CA PRO A 99 3.04 4.86 -5.10
C PRO A 99 2.85 3.63 -4.20
N ALA A 100 3.29 3.76 -2.95
CA ALA A 100 2.98 2.82 -1.88
C ALA A 100 1.47 2.82 -1.62
N LYS A 101 0.79 1.69 -1.83
CA LYS A 101 -0.56 1.44 -1.33
C LYS A 101 -0.51 0.31 -0.31
N ALA A 102 -1.09 0.61 0.85
CA ALA A 102 -0.98 -0.09 2.12
C ALA A 102 -1.65 -1.47 2.14
N GLY A 103 -1.12 -2.33 3.01
CA GLY A 103 -1.63 -3.65 3.36
C GLY A 103 -0.44 -4.53 3.73
N ALA A 104 -0.25 -4.81 5.03
CA ALA A 104 0.91 -5.49 5.57
C ALA A 104 1.24 -6.81 4.85
N ALA A 105 2.33 -6.82 4.07
CA ALA A 105 3.11 -7.99 3.58
C ALA A 105 4.03 -7.65 2.37
N THR A 106 4.15 -6.39 1.93
CA THR A 106 4.91 -6.01 0.72
C THR A 106 6.43 -5.88 0.93
N GLN A 107 7.03 -6.77 1.71
CA GLN A 107 8.48 -6.72 1.98
C GLN A 107 9.34 -7.24 0.82
N PHE A 108 8.74 -7.97 -0.10
CA PHE A 108 9.45 -8.64 -1.18
C PHE A 108 8.91 -8.28 -2.57
N TRP A 109 9.82 -8.14 -3.52
CA TRP A 109 9.57 -7.93 -4.94
C TRP A 109 9.87 -9.23 -5.69
N ILE A 110 8.87 -9.73 -6.41
CA ILE A 110 8.99 -10.90 -7.28
C ILE A 110 9.20 -10.39 -8.71
N SER A 111 10.40 -10.57 -9.24
CA SER A 111 10.72 -10.23 -10.62
C SER A 111 9.93 -11.09 -11.62
N SER A 112 9.87 -10.67 -12.88
CA SER A 112 9.30 -11.48 -13.97
C SER A 112 9.97 -12.85 -14.15
N THR A 113 11.22 -13.00 -13.69
CA THR A 113 11.95 -14.27 -13.67
C THR A 113 11.61 -15.16 -12.47
N GLY A 114 10.63 -14.73 -11.65
CA GLY A 114 10.16 -15.46 -10.47
C GLY A 114 11.12 -15.41 -9.28
N LYS A 115 12.10 -14.50 -9.29
CA LYS A 115 13.07 -14.34 -8.20
C LYS A 115 12.54 -13.35 -7.17
N ARG A 116 12.69 -13.70 -5.89
CA ARG A 116 12.32 -12.89 -4.73
C ARG A 116 13.47 -12.01 -4.30
N HIS A 117 13.18 -10.73 -4.14
CA HIS A 117 14.12 -9.70 -3.71
C HIS A 117 13.55 -8.94 -2.51
N LYS A 118 14.35 -8.69 -1.48
CA LYS A 118 14.02 -7.78 -0.37
C LYS A 118 14.35 -6.34 -0.75
N SER A 119 13.79 -5.39 0.00
CA SER A 119 13.96 -3.94 -0.25
C SER A 119 15.40 -3.46 -0.39
N SER A 120 16.37 -4.12 0.25
CA SER A 120 17.80 -3.78 0.14
C SER A 120 18.53 -4.42 -1.06
N CYS A 121 17.85 -5.26 -1.85
CA CYS A 121 18.42 -5.83 -3.05
C CYS A 121 18.48 -4.80 -4.18
N ARG A 122 19.60 -4.75 -4.92
CA ARG A 122 19.75 -3.89 -6.09
C ARG A 122 18.68 -4.08 -7.18
N TYR A 123 18.04 -5.25 -7.23
CA TYR A 123 17.01 -5.59 -8.21
C TYR A 123 15.58 -5.48 -7.66
N PHE A 124 15.42 -5.01 -6.43
CA PHE A 124 14.10 -4.79 -5.84
C PHE A 124 13.34 -3.68 -6.57
N GLY A 125 12.09 -3.95 -6.96
CA GLY A 125 11.25 -2.98 -7.68
C GLY A 125 11.72 -2.68 -9.11
N VAL A 126 12.74 -3.38 -9.62
CA VAL A 126 13.30 -3.12 -10.94
C VAL A 126 12.61 -3.99 -11.99
N GLY A 127 12.23 -3.36 -13.10
CA GLY A 127 11.65 -4.05 -14.26
C GLY A 127 10.20 -4.50 -14.05
N LYS A 128 9.79 -5.53 -14.80
CA LYS A 128 8.46 -6.13 -14.67
C LYS A 128 8.46 -7.09 -13.47
N GLY A 129 7.45 -6.97 -12.62
CA GLY A 129 7.32 -7.79 -11.42
C GLY A 129 6.10 -7.42 -10.60
N LYS A 130 5.98 -8.04 -9.43
CA LYS A 130 4.91 -7.78 -8.47
C LYS A 130 5.44 -7.86 -7.04
N TYR A 131 4.81 -7.14 -6.12
CA TYR A 131 5.03 -7.36 -4.70
C TYR A 131 4.48 -8.73 -4.28
N GLY A 132 5.18 -9.40 -3.37
CA GLY A 132 4.82 -10.71 -2.84
C GLY A 132 5.32 -10.91 -1.42
N GLY A 133 4.95 -12.05 -0.84
CA GLY A 133 5.30 -12.44 0.52
C GLY A 133 6.62 -13.21 0.65
N PRO A 134 6.99 -13.59 1.89
CA PRO A 134 8.25 -14.27 2.21
C PRO A 134 8.38 -15.69 1.63
N THR A 135 7.28 -16.26 1.13
CA THR A 135 7.22 -17.60 0.52
C THR A 135 7.06 -17.55 -1.00
N ASP A 136 6.82 -16.37 -1.57
CA ASP A 136 6.56 -16.25 -3.00
C ASP A 136 7.86 -16.27 -3.79
N GLY A 137 7.89 -17.06 -4.87
CA GLY A 137 9.04 -17.16 -5.77
C GLY A 137 10.29 -17.79 -5.15
N THR A 138 11.36 -17.83 -5.93
CA THR A 138 12.66 -18.38 -5.53
C THR A 138 13.52 -17.28 -4.89
N PRO A 139 14.16 -17.50 -3.72
CA PRO A 139 15.05 -16.51 -3.13
C PRO A 139 16.18 -16.11 -4.10
N CYS A 140 16.45 -14.81 -4.22
CA CYS A 140 17.56 -14.32 -5.02
C CYS A 140 18.90 -14.78 -4.42
N GLY A 141 19.79 -15.36 -5.23
CA GLY A 141 21.10 -15.83 -4.75
C GLY A 141 22.04 -14.73 -4.22
N ILE A 142 21.74 -13.45 -4.50
CA ILE A 142 22.54 -12.31 -4.04
C ILE A 142 22.01 -11.77 -2.71
N CYS A 143 20.68 -11.64 -2.56
CA CYS A 143 20.08 -11.04 -1.36
C CYS A 143 19.33 -12.02 -0.45
N GLY A 144 19.24 -13.30 -0.81
CA GLY A 144 18.60 -14.36 -0.01
C GLY A 144 17.08 -14.42 -0.10
N GLY A 145 16.45 -13.60 -0.93
CA GLY A 145 15.01 -13.35 -0.82
C GLY A 145 14.79 -12.19 0.11
#